data_AF-V7IAP1-F1
#
_entry.id   AF-V7IAP1-F1
#
_cell.length_a   1.000
_cell.length_b   1.000
_cell.length_c   1.000
_cell.angle_alpha   90.00
_cell.angle_beta   90.00
_cell.angle_gamma   90.00
#
_symmetry.space_group_name_H-M   'P 1'
#
loop_
_entity.id
_entity.type
_entity.pdbx_description
1 polymer ?
#
loop_
_entity_poly.entity_id
_entity_poly.type
_entity_poly.pdbx_seq_one_letter_code
_entity_poly.pdbx_strand_id
1 'polypeptide(L)'
;MLHTHTLFRNSNLYKIEFSPSGRDVDLHFTDTITGKNIGRIHCSGILDLILETNQYFDYCDPEDGLFPYFVPELTLTQYAEHAEIMLNAGMFLKITAAQITCIEQAMAD
;
A
#
# COMPACT_ATOMS: atom_id res chain seq x y z
N MET A 1 -15.46 14.98 -9.54
CA MET A 1 -14.49 14.55 -10.58
C MET A 1 -13.70 13.40 -10.01
N LEU A 2 -13.63 12.28 -10.72
CA LEU A 2 -12.78 11.15 -10.37
C LEU A 2 -11.33 11.55 -10.70
N HIS A 3 -10.48 11.68 -9.69
CA HIS A 3 -9.04 11.91 -9.91
C HIS A 3 -8.30 10.63 -9.59
N THR A 4 -7.53 10.14 -10.56
CA THR A 4 -6.71 8.94 -10.42
C THR A 4 -5.24 9.32 -10.52
N HIS A 5 -4.44 8.87 -9.56
CA HIS A 5 -3.01 9.14 -9.48
C HIS A 5 -2.24 7.84 -9.25
N THR A 6 -1.10 7.72 -9.90
CA THR A 6 -0.14 6.65 -9.63
C THR A 6 0.83 7.09 -8.54
N LEU A 7 1.12 6.23 -7.58
CA LEU A 7 2.00 6.49 -6.44
C LEU A 7 3.04 5.38 -6.28
N PHE A 8 4.11 5.65 -5.52
CA PHE A 8 5.08 4.66 -5.03
C PHE A 8 5.58 3.69 -6.11
N ARG A 9 5.96 4.22 -7.28
CA ARG A 9 6.46 3.42 -8.41
C ARG A 9 7.77 2.72 -8.04
N ASN A 10 7.92 1.45 -8.43
CA ASN A 10 9.11 0.63 -8.19
C ASN A 10 9.59 0.67 -6.72
N SER A 11 8.65 0.46 -5.80
CA SER A 11 8.90 0.46 -4.36
C SER A 11 8.66 -0.91 -3.75
N ASN A 12 9.04 -1.09 -2.48
CA ASN A 12 8.72 -2.29 -1.71
C ASN A 12 7.75 -1.95 -0.60
N LEU A 13 6.54 -2.53 -0.63
CA LEU A 13 5.64 -2.54 0.52
C LEU A 13 6.21 -3.53 1.55
N TYR A 14 6.61 -3.06 2.72
CA TYR A 14 7.25 -3.91 3.73
C TYR A 14 6.44 -4.07 5.02
N LYS A 15 5.37 -3.28 5.19
CA LYS A 15 4.52 -3.33 6.36
C LYS A 15 3.13 -2.77 6.05
N ILE A 16 2.10 -3.47 6.53
CA ILE A 16 0.74 -2.96 6.69
C ILE A 16 0.44 -2.95 8.19
N GLU A 17 0.07 -1.80 8.74
CA GLU A 17 -0.15 -1.62 10.18
C GLU A 17 -1.51 -0.99 10.43
N PHE A 18 -2.33 -1.65 11.24
CA PHE A 18 -3.55 -1.04 11.76
C PHE A 18 -3.21 -0.10 12.91
N SER A 19 -3.91 1.03 12.99
CA SER A 19 -3.86 1.86 14.19
C SER A 19 -4.35 1.07 15.41
N PRO A 20 -3.97 1.44 16.66
CA PRO A 20 -4.38 0.69 17.86
C PRO A 20 -5.90 0.55 18.03
N SER A 21 -6.68 1.48 17.47
CA SER A 21 -8.14 1.43 17.47
C SER A 21 -8.73 0.60 16.33
N GLY A 22 -7.89 0.13 15.39
CA GLY A 22 -8.29 -0.57 14.17
C GLY A 22 -8.99 0.30 13.13
N ARG A 23 -9.11 1.61 13.39
CA ARG A 23 -9.88 2.53 12.55
C ARG A 23 -9.13 2.92 11.27
N ASP A 24 -7.81 2.95 11.33
CA ASP A 24 -6.94 3.46 10.27
C ASP A 24 -5.90 2.39 9.91
N VAL A 25 -5.35 2.46 8.70
CA VAL A 25 -4.28 1.57 8.21
C VAL A 25 -3.17 2.40 7.59
N ASP A 26 -1.93 2.09 7.94
CA ASP A 26 -0.72 2.62 7.30
C ASP A 26 -0.06 1.53 6.44
N LEU A 27 0.32 1.91 5.22
CA LEU A 27 1.13 1.09 4.30
C LEU A 27 2.50 1.74 4.17
N HIS A 28 3.56 1.00 4.51
CA HIS A 28 4.92 1.55 4.53
C HIS A 28 5.77 1.03 3.37
N PHE A 29 6.52 1.95 2.77
CA PHE A 29 7.29 1.68 1.57
C PHE A 29 8.78 1.97 1.76
N THR A 30 9.63 1.11 1.18
CA THR A 30 11.05 1.40 0.95
C THR A 30 11.34 1.54 -0.54
N ASP A 31 12.46 2.18 -0.86
CA ASP A 31 13.02 2.10 -2.21
C ASP A 31 13.60 0.69 -2.48
N THR A 32 13.76 0.36 -3.77
CA THR A 32 14.20 -0.96 -4.23
C THR A 32 15.71 -1.07 -4.46
N ILE A 33 16.44 0.04 -4.35
CA ILE A 33 17.90 0.11 -4.60
C ILE A 33 18.67 0.03 -3.28
N THR A 34 18.29 0.83 -2.29
CA THR A 34 18.98 1.00 -1.01
C THR A 34 18.18 0.46 0.18
N GLY A 35 16.89 0.15 0.01
CA GLY A 35 16.01 -0.31 1.08
C GLY A 35 15.68 0.78 2.11
N LYS A 36 15.92 2.06 1.81
CA LYS A 36 15.58 3.19 2.68
C LYS A 36 14.08 3.42 2.65
N ASN A 37 13.53 3.84 3.79
CA ASN A 37 12.14 4.27 3.88
C ASN A 37 11.92 5.50 2.99
N ILE A 38 10.90 5.45 2.13
CA ILE A 38 10.53 6.55 1.22
C ILE A 38 9.19 7.19 1.58
N GLY A 39 8.45 6.60 2.51
CA GLY A 39 7.18 7.14 2.97
C GLY A 39 6.16 6.09 3.33
N ARG A 40 4.94 6.58 3.56
CA ARG A 40 3.76 5.75 3.83
C ARG A 40 2.51 6.32 3.20
N ILE A 41 1.53 5.45 2.98
CA ILE A 41 0.15 5.82 2.70
C ILE A 41 -0.65 5.63 3.98
N HIS A 42 -1.30 6.69 4.45
CA HIS A 42 -2.19 6.65 5.60
C HIS A 42 -3.65 6.64 5.12
N CYS A 43 -4.36 5.56 5.45
CA CYS A 43 -5.78 5.36 5.15
C CYS A 43 -6.59 5.57 6.43
N SER A 44 -7.24 6.74 6.56
CA SER A 44 -8.02 7.09 7.75
C SER A 44 -9.51 6.75 7.59
N GLY A 45 -10.07 6.09 8.60
CA GLY A 45 -11.45 5.63 8.60
C GLY A 45 -11.70 4.60 7.51
N ILE A 46 -11.15 3.39 7.69
CA ILE A 46 -11.31 2.27 6.76
C ILE A 46 -12.80 1.95 6.60
N LEU A 47 -13.22 1.87 5.34
CA LEU A 47 -14.55 1.44 4.92
C LEU A 47 -14.51 -0.02 4.44
N ASP A 48 -13.42 -0.41 3.77
CA ASP A 48 -13.21 -1.77 3.27
C ASP A 48 -11.71 -2.05 3.09
N LEU A 49 -11.31 -3.31 3.29
CA LEU A 49 -9.95 -3.80 3.03
C LEU A 49 -10.04 -5.21 2.45
N ILE A 50 -9.54 -5.36 1.22
CA ILE A 50 -9.47 -6.63 0.51
C ILE A 50 -7.99 -6.96 0.28
N LEU A 51 -7.59 -8.17 0.71
CA LEU A 51 -6.27 -8.72 0.47
C LEU A 51 -6.43 -10.14 -0.10
N GLU A 52 -6.06 -10.32 -1.36
CA GLU A 52 -6.12 -11.61 -2.03
C GLU A 52 -4.70 -11.96 -2.49
N THR A 53 -4.14 -13.03 -1.94
CA THR A 53 -2.80 -13.49 -2.32
C THR A 53 -2.80 -14.21 -3.66
N ASN A 54 -3.97 -14.61 -4.19
CA ASN A 54 -4.12 -15.28 -5.49
C ASN A 54 -3.19 -16.50 -5.69
N GLN A 55 -2.87 -17.22 -4.60
CA GLN A 55 -1.90 -18.33 -4.63
C GLN A 55 -0.51 -17.93 -5.16
N TYR A 56 -0.17 -16.65 -5.04
CA TYR A 56 1.09 -16.08 -5.54
C TYR A 56 2.30 -16.57 -4.75
N PHE A 57 2.14 -16.80 -3.44
CA PHE A 57 3.22 -17.26 -2.54
C PHE A 57 3.20 -18.78 -2.38
N ASP A 58 4.36 -19.43 -2.55
CA ASP A 58 4.55 -20.84 -2.24
C ASP A 58 4.91 -21.02 -0.76
N TYR A 59 3.90 -21.27 0.07
CA TYR A 59 4.11 -21.53 1.50
C TYR A 59 4.82 -22.85 1.83
N CYS A 60 5.24 -23.64 0.82
CA CYS A 60 6.19 -24.72 1.03
C CYS A 60 7.64 -24.21 1.10
N ASP A 61 7.93 -23.03 0.53
CA ASP A 61 9.20 -22.33 0.65
C ASP A 61 9.18 -21.40 1.89
N PRO A 62 10.01 -21.64 2.91
CA PRO A 62 10.05 -20.80 4.11
C PRO A 62 10.57 -19.38 3.86
N GLU A 63 11.22 -19.13 2.71
CA GLU A 63 11.70 -17.80 2.32
C GLU A 63 10.65 -17.00 1.53
N ASP A 64 9.57 -17.66 1.06
CA ASP A 64 8.52 -17.00 0.29
C ASP A 64 7.39 -16.47 1.20
N GLY A 65 7.08 -15.20 1.04
CA GLY A 65 6.20 -14.50 1.96
C GLY A 65 5.74 -13.15 1.45
N LEU A 66 4.76 -12.60 2.16
CA LEU A 66 4.10 -11.37 1.74
C LEU A 66 5.03 -10.15 1.73
N PHE A 67 5.96 -10.05 2.67
CA PHE A 67 6.83 -8.88 2.79
C PHE A 67 8.30 -9.27 2.71
N PRO A 68 9.15 -8.45 2.05
CA PRO A 68 8.79 -7.25 1.29
C PRO A 68 8.12 -7.58 -0.05
N TYR A 69 7.04 -6.87 -0.39
CA TYR A 69 6.34 -7.03 -1.68
C TYR A 69 6.78 -5.94 -2.66
N PHE A 70 7.29 -6.34 -3.83
CA PHE A 70 7.61 -5.40 -4.89
C PHE A 70 6.34 -4.82 -5.51
N VAL A 71 6.24 -3.49 -5.51
CA VAL A 71 5.11 -2.72 -6.04
C VAL A 71 5.57 -1.98 -7.30
N PRO A 72 5.14 -2.42 -8.50
CA PRO A 72 5.43 -1.70 -9.73
C PRO A 72 4.82 -0.30 -9.70
N GLU A 73 3.55 -0.25 -9.30
CA GLU A 73 2.80 0.98 -9.09
C GLU A 73 1.55 0.73 -8.23
N LEU A 74 1.08 1.79 -7.57
CA LEU A 74 -0.14 1.77 -6.77
C LEU A 74 -1.07 2.87 -7.26
N THR A 75 -2.34 2.53 -7.48
CA THR A 75 -3.34 3.46 -8.00
C THR A 75 -4.14 4.03 -6.85
N LEU A 76 -4.16 5.36 -6.72
CA LEU A 76 -5.08 6.11 -5.84
C LEU A 76 -6.21 6.68 -6.67
N THR A 77 -7.45 6.44 -6.25
CA THR A 77 -8.66 7.05 -6.84
C THR A 77 -9.40 7.83 -5.77
N GLN A 78 -9.66 9.11 -6.03
CA GLN A 78 -10.39 10.00 -5.12
C GLN A 78 -11.82 10.23 -5.60
N TYR A 79 -12.78 9.96 -4.71
CA TYR A 79 -14.21 10.22 -4.88
C TYR A 79 -14.63 11.42 -4.02
N ALA A 80 -15.92 11.78 -4.06
CA ALA A 80 -16.43 12.89 -3.27
C ALA A 80 -16.41 12.62 -1.76
N GLU A 81 -16.73 11.38 -1.35
CA GLU A 81 -16.93 11.01 0.06
C GLU A 81 -15.85 10.05 0.61
N HIS A 82 -15.00 9.53 -0.27
CA HIS A 82 -13.99 8.52 0.09
C HIS A 82 -12.85 8.49 -0.92
N ALA A 83 -11.81 7.70 -0.62
CA ALA A 83 -10.73 7.38 -1.54
C ALA A 83 -10.39 5.90 -1.49
N GLU A 84 -9.78 5.41 -2.57
CA GLU A 84 -9.40 4.03 -2.75
C GLU A 84 -7.94 3.94 -3.17
N ILE A 85 -7.19 3.00 -2.59
CA ILE A 85 -5.93 2.54 -3.14
C ILE A 85 -6.06 1.12 -3.66
N MET A 86 -5.38 0.84 -4.77
CA MET A 86 -5.37 -0.47 -5.40
C MET A 86 -3.97 -0.84 -5.88
N LEU A 87 -3.57 -2.05 -5.53
CA LEU A 87 -2.38 -2.74 -6.02
C LEU A 87 -2.83 -4.05 -6.65
N ASN A 88 -2.44 -4.29 -7.90
CA ASN A 88 -2.75 -5.50 -8.63
C ASN A 88 -1.49 -5.96 -9.40
N ALA A 89 -0.70 -6.84 -8.79
CA ALA A 89 0.62 -7.22 -9.33
C ALA A 89 0.96 -8.69 -9.02
N GLY A 90 -0.01 -9.60 -9.15
CA GLY A 90 0.08 -10.97 -8.65
C GLY A 90 -0.85 -11.12 -7.45
N MET A 91 -0.48 -10.51 -6.33
CA MET A 91 -1.45 -10.25 -5.26
C MET A 91 -2.35 -9.07 -5.61
N PHE A 92 -3.56 -9.09 -5.06
CA PHE A 92 -4.50 -7.98 -5.09
C PHE A 92 -4.66 -7.40 -3.68
N LEU A 93 -4.48 -6.08 -3.56
CA LEU A 93 -4.75 -5.31 -2.36
C LEU A 93 -5.61 -4.11 -2.74
N LYS A 94 -6.76 -3.95 -2.09
CA LYS A 94 -7.60 -2.77 -2.20
C LYS A 94 -7.96 -2.26 -0.81
N ILE A 95 -7.78 -0.97 -0.58
CA ILE A 95 -8.24 -0.31 0.65
C ILE A 95 -9.11 0.87 0.29
N THR A 96 -10.32 0.88 0.84
CA THR A 96 -11.28 1.98 0.72
C THR A 96 -11.34 2.67 2.08
N ALA A 97 -11.16 3.99 2.11
CA ALA A 97 -11.14 4.77 3.34
C ALA A 97 -11.81 6.13 3.15
N ALA A 98 -12.31 6.72 4.23
CA ALA A 98 -12.89 8.06 4.22
C ALA A 98 -11.87 9.10 3.69
N GLN A 99 -10.59 8.96 4.07
CA GLN A 99 -9.52 9.79 3.56
C GLN A 99 -8.24 8.98 3.36
N ILE A 100 -7.51 9.24 2.27
CA ILE A 100 -6.19 8.67 2.03
C ILE A 100 -5.19 9.81 1.81
N THR A 101 -4.09 9.78 2.56
CA THR A 101 -2.98 10.74 2.44
C THR A 101 -1.65 10.05 2.19
N CYS A 102 -0.87 10.59 1.26
CA CYS A 102 0.51 10.17 1.03
C CYS A 102 1.44 11.02 1.87
N ILE A 103 2.30 10.36 2.63
CA ILE A 103 3.34 11.00 3.45
C ILE A 103 4.67 10.51 2.91
N GLU A 104 5.20 11.21 1.92
CA GLU A 104 6.55 10.96 1.40
C GLU A 104 7.59 11.50 2.38
N GLN A 105 8.63 10.73 2.64
CA GLN A 105 9.82 11.26 3.29
C GLN A 105 10.67 11.92 2.21
N ALA A 106 10.93 13.22 2.34
CA ALA A 106 11.86 13.91 1.46
C ALA A 106 13.18 13.14 1.46
N MET A 107 13.63 12.70 0.28
CA MET A 107 14.96 12.14 0.15
C MET A 107 15.93 13.24 0.59
N ALA A 108 16.59 13.04 1.73
CA ALA A 108 17.73 13.87 2.08
C ALA A 108 18.84 13.51 1.09
N ASP A 109 19.07 14.41 0.13
CA ASP A 109 20.19 14.36 -0.81
C ASP A 109 21.54 14.31 -0.07
#